data_AF-A0A380FCQ7-F1
#
_entry.id   AF-A0A380FCQ7-F1
#
_cell.length_a   1.000
_cell.length_b   1.000
_cell.length_c   1.000
_cell.angle_alpha   90.00
_cell.angle_beta   90.00
_cell.angle_gamma   90.00
#
_symmetry.space_group_name_H-M   'P 1'
#
loop_
_entity.id
_entity.type
_entity.pdbx_description
1 polymer ?
#
loop_
_entity_poly.entity_id
_entity_poly.type
_entity_poly.pdbx_seq_one_letter_code
_entity_poly.pdbx_strand_id
1 'polypeptide(L)'
;MKVTLLSQLFFEDVTTDMKLWQDEIFAPVLSLVKVTDLKEGIALANKSEFANGACLFTDSASSIRYFREFIDAGMLGINLGVPAPMAVFPILWLEIIVLWLITCEW
;
A
#
# COMPACT_ATOMS: atom_id res chain seq x y z
N MET A 1 12.35 25.23 -19.87
CA MET A 1 11.88 24.07 -19.08
C MET A 1 13.09 23.29 -18.61
N LYS A 2 13.25 23.10 -17.30
CA LYS A 2 14.31 22.26 -16.71
C LYS A 2 13.67 20.89 -16.46
N VAL A 3 14.15 19.85 -17.14
CA VAL A 3 13.69 18.48 -16.91
C VAL A 3 14.59 17.88 -15.85
N THR A 4 14.04 17.51 -14.69
CA THR A 4 14.76 16.78 -13.64
C THR A 4 14.52 15.30 -13.86
N LEU A 5 15.58 14.56 -14.18
CA LEU A 5 15.55 13.09 -14.27
C LEU A 5 15.81 12.51 -12.88
N LEU A 6 14.88 11.70 -12.38
CA LEU A 6 15.04 10.91 -11.16
C LEU A 6 15.07 9.43 -11.56
N SER A 7 16.08 8.70 -11.08
CA SER A 7 16.14 7.23 -11.22
C SER A 7 15.16 6.57 -10.26
N GLN A 8 14.69 5.36 -10.60
CA GLN A 8 13.91 4.54 -9.68
C GLN A 8 14.79 4.08 -8.51
N LEU A 9 14.29 4.23 -7.28
CA LEU A 9 14.98 3.80 -6.08
C LEU A 9 14.13 2.75 -5.34
N PHE A 10 14.78 1.67 -4.94
CA PHE A 10 14.18 0.58 -4.19
C PHE A 10 14.88 0.48 -2.84
N PHE A 11 14.10 0.50 -1.76
CA PHE A 11 14.60 0.30 -0.41
C PHE A 11 14.01 -0.99 0.16
N GLU A 12 14.88 -1.88 0.62
CA GLU A 12 14.52 -3.11 1.30
C GLU A 12 14.69 -2.98 2.82
N ASP A 13 14.00 -3.83 3.57
CA ASP A 13 14.07 -3.92 5.04
C ASP A 13 13.77 -2.58 5.74
N VAL A 14 12.78 -1.86 5.20
CA VAL A 14 12.31 -0.60 5.75
C VAL A 14 11.61 -0.84 7.10
N THR A 15 11.86 0.04 8.06
CA THR A 15 11.23 -0.01 9.39
C THR A 15 10.30 1.17 9.60
N THR A 16 9.34 1.05 10.53
CA THR A 16 8.33 2.09 10.81
C THR A 16 8.92 3.39 11.37
N ASP A 17 10.14 3.35 11.90
CA ASP A 17 10.83 4.51 12.46
C ASP A 17 11.56 5.34 11.38
N MET A 18 11.67 4.80 10.16
CA MET A 18 12.30 5.51 9.05
C MET A 18 11.35 6.55 8.47
N LYS A 19 11.88 7.76 8.23
CA LYS A 19 11.11 8.84 7.55
C LYS A 19 10.52 8.41 6.21
N LEU A 20 11.20 7.54 5.48
CA LEU A 20 10.70 7.03 4.19
C LEU A 20 9.47 6.12 4.29
N TRP A 21 9.13 5.65 5.50
CA TRP A 21 7.90 4.91 5.78
C TRP A 21 6.80 5.83 6.30
N GLN A 22 7.17 6.86 7.08
CA GLN A 22 6.24 7.81 7.69
C GLN A 22 5.78 8.89 6.72
N ASP A 23 6.68 9.40 5.89
CA ASP A 23 6.43 10.52 4.99
C ASP A 23 6.11 10.01 3.58
N GLU A 24 5.20 10.71 2.90
CA GLU A 24 4.91 10.46 1.49
C GLU A 24 5.92 11.19 0.59
N ILE A 25 6.75 10.43 -0.14
CA ILE A 25 7.88 10.98 -0.90
C ILE A 25 7.45 11.55 -2.27
N PHE A 26 6.27 11.19 -2.80
CA PHE A 26 5.75 11.61 -4.13
C PHE A 26 6.79 11.52 -5.28
N ALA A 27 7.75 10.62 -5.15
CA ALA A 27 8.81 10.37 -6.11
C ALA A 27 8.85 8.86 -6.43
N PRO A 28 9.56 8.42 -7.48
CA PRO A 28 9.62 7.00 -7.86
C PRO A 28 10.51 6.19 -6.90
N VAL A 29 10.07 6.10 -5.64
CA VAL A 29 10.72 5.40 -4.54
C VAL A 29 9.77 4.31 -4.06
N LEU A 30 10.23 3.06 -4.06
CA LEU A 30 9.50 1.92 -3.51
C LEU A 30 10.15 1.46 -2.21
N SER A 31 9.35 1.30 -1.16
CA SER A 31 9.75 0.83 0.16
C SER A 31 9.19 -0.57 0.42
N LEU A 32 10.05 -1.54 0.71
CA LEU A 32 9.68 -2.92 0.97
C LEU A 32 9.86 -3.23 2.47
N VAL A 33 8.79 -3.74 3.08
CA VAL A 33 8.79 -4.25 4.46
C VAL A 33 8.42 -5.72 4.44
N LYS A 34 9.24 -6.56 5.08
CA LYS A 34 8.96 -7.99 5.23
C LYS A 34 8.04 -8.22 6.42
N VAL A 35 7.00 -9.02 6.24
CA VAL A 35 6.06 -9.44 7.28
C VAL A 35 5.90 -10.95 7.24
N THR A 36 5.60 -11.58 8.38
CA THR A 36 5.48 -13.03 8.51
C THR A 36 4.13 -13.56 8.08
N ASP A 37 3.08 -12.75 8.21
CA ASP A 37 1.72 -13.17 7.87
C ASP A 37 0.81 -11.96 7.53
N LEU A 38 -0.36 -12.28 6.98
CA LEU A 38 -1.35 -11.27 6.58
C LEU A 38 -1.80 -10.36 7.73
N LYS A 39 -1.93 -10.88 8.95
CA LYS A 39 -2.40 -10.07 10.09
C LYS A 39 -1.34 -9.06 10.50
N GLU A 40 -0.08 -9.47 10.51
CA GLU A 40 1.04 -8.55 10.72
C GLU A 40 1.10 -7.49 9.61
N GLY A 41 0.95 -7.90 8.34
CA GLY A 41 0.91 -6.97 7.20
C GLY A 41 -0.20 -5.92 7.32
N ILE A 42 -1.40 -6.33 7.69
CA ILE A 42 -2.53 -5.40 7.91
C ILE A 42 -2.27 -4.50 9.11
N ALA A 43 -1.80 -5.06 10.23
CA ALA A 43 -1.49 -4.28 11.42
C ALA A 43 -0.38 -3.25 11.17
N LEU A 44 0.59 -3.58 10.32
CA LEU A 44 1.63 -2.66 9.89
C LEU A 44 1.07 -1.56 8.97
N ALA A 45 0.28 -1.93 7.96
CA ALA A 45 -0.32 -0.96 7.04
C ALA A 45 -1.23 0.04 7.78
N ASN A 46 -2.05 -0.43 8.73
CA ASN A 46 -2.94 0.41 9.53
C ASN A 46 -2.20 1.32 10.53
N LYS A 47 -0.90 1.10 10.80
CA LYS A 47 -0.11 2.05 11.61
C LYS A 47 0.24 3.32 10.83
N SER A 48 0.15 3.30 9.51
CA SER A 48 0.39 4.49 8.70
C SER A 48 -0.68 5.53 9.02
N GLU A 49 -0.27 6.80 9.10
CA GLU A 49 -1.23 7.91 9.21
C GLU A 49 -2.07 8.08 7.93
N PHE A 50 -1.67 7.39 6.85
CA PHE A 50 -2.30 7.44 5.55
C PHE A 50 -2.99 6.12 5.22
N ALA A 51 -4.26 6.22 4.82
CA ALA A 51 -5.12 5.07 4.54
C ALA A 51 -5.89 5.24 3.22
N ASN A 52 -5.19 5.62 2.14
CA ASN A 52 -5.85 5.83 0.84
C ASN A 52 -6.19 4.51 0.14
N GLY A 53 -5.15 3.73 -0.20
CA GLY A 53 -5.33 2.51 -0.98
C GLY A 53 -4.48 1.35 -0.46
N ALA A 54 -5.04 0.14 -0.51
CA ALA A 54 -4.30 -1.07 -0.21
C ALA A 54 -4.63 -2.16 -1.23
N CYS A 55 -3.61 -2.93 -1.61
CA CYS A 55 -3.72 -4.05 -2.53
C CYS A 55 -3.23 -5.33 -1.85
N LEU A 56 -4.01 -6.40 -2.01
CA LEU A 56 -3.65 -7.75 -1.60
C LEU A 56 -3.48 -8.65 -2.82
N PHE A 57 -2.35 -9.35 -2.89
CA PHE A 57 -2.12 -10.41 -3.86
C PHE A 57 -2.23 -11.77 -3.17
N THR A 58 -3.29 -12.51 -3.51
CA THR A 58 -3.58 -13.83 -2.94
C THR A 58 -4.58 -14.60 -3.81
N ASP A 59 -4.55 -15.92 -3.71
CA ASP A 59 -5.54 -16.85 -4.26
C ASP A 59 -6.58 -17.31 -3.22
N SER A 60 -6.36 -16.99 -1.94
CA SER A 60 -7.20 -17.45 -0.83
C SER A 60 -8.37 -16.51 -0.55
N ALA A 61 -9.59 -17.05 -0.67
CA ALA A 61 -10.82 -16.32 -0.35
C ALA A 61 -10.91 -15.92 1.14
N SER A 62 -10.34 -16.71 2.06
CA SER A 62 -10.32 -16.37 3.48
C SER A 62 -9.43 -15.15 3.75
N SER A 63 -8.29 -15.06 3.07
CA SER A 63 -7.38 -13.93 3.13
C SER A 63 -8.03 -12.66 2.57
N ILE A 64 -8.73 -12.76 1.43
CA ILE A 64 -9.46 -11.65 0.82
C ILE A 64 -10.52 -11.10 1.80
N ARG A 65 -11.29 -12.00 2.42
CA ARG A 65 -12.33 -11.59 3.37
C ARG A 65 -11.72 -10.91 4.60
N TYR A 66 -10.66 -11.49 5.16
CA TYR A 66 -9.97 -10.91 6.31
C TYR A 66 -9.42 -9.52 5.98
N PHE A 67 -8.70 -9.39 4.86
CA PHE A 67 -8.16 -8.11 4.42
C PHE A 67 -9.24 -7.04 4.29
N ARG A 68 -10.37 -7.36 3.63
CA ARG A 68 -11.50 -6.43 3.47
C ARG A 68 -12.12 -5.99 4.81
N GLU A 69 -12.14 -6.87 5.82
CA GLU A 69 -12.76 -6.58 7.12
C GLU A 69 -11.84 -5.78 8.06
N PHE A 70 -10.52 -5.88 7.92
CA PHE A 70 -9.57 -5.38 8.92
C PHE A 70 -8.60 -4.28 8.43
N ILE A 71 -8.52 -3.99 7.13
CA ILE A 71 -7.68 -2.91 6.62
C ILE A 71 -8.41 -1.56 6.70
N ASP A 72 -7.70 -0.49 7.09
CA ASP A 72 -8.30 0.84 7.26
C ASP A 72 -8.35 1.66 5.95
N ALA A 73 -7.80 1.12 4.87
CA ALA A 73 -7.69 1.80 3.58
C ALA A 73 -9.05 2.03 2.89
N GLY A 74 -9.25 3.22 2.32
CA GLY A 74 -10.49 3.60 1.63
C GLY A 74 -10.71 2.87 0.29
N MET A 75 -9.64 2.52 -0.41
CA MET A 75 -9.69 1.80 -1.69
C MET A 75 -8.98 0.46 -1.60
N LEU A 76 -9.67 -0.61 -1.99
CA LEU A 76 -9.18 -1.99 -1.85
C LEU A 76 -9.01 -2.65 -3.22
N GLY A 77 -7.82 -3.18 -3.48
CA GLY A 77 -7.51 -3.96 -4.68
C GLY A 77 -7.16 -5.40 -4.35
N ILE A 78 -7.73 -6.35 -5.10
CA ILE A 78 -7.33 -7.76 -5.03
C ILE A 78 -6.69 -8.12 -6.36
N ASN A 79 -5.45 -8.63 -6.33
CA ASN A 79 -4.69 -9.05 -7.51
C ASN A 79 -4.55 -7.95 -8.59
N LEU A 80 -4.39 -6.70 -8.15
CA LEU A 80 -4.27 -5.53 -9.01
C LEU A 80 -3.28 -4.52 -8.40
N GLY A 81 -2.48 -3.87 -9.24
CA GLY A 81 -1.41 -2.97 -8.78
C GLY A 81 -1.90 -1.62 -8.24
N VAL A 82 -2.96 -1.02 -8.77
CA VAL A 82 -3.43 0.32 -8.34
C VAL A 82 -4.94 0.30 -8.11
N PRO A 83 -5.43 0.40 -6.86
CA PRO A 83 -6.83 0.15 -6.52
C PRO A 83 -7.73 1.36 -6.83
N ALA A 84 -7.53 2.02 -7.97
CA ALA A 84 -8.33 3.17 -8.36
C ALA A 84 -9.72 2.71 -8.85
N PRO A 85 -10.81 3.09 -8.17
CA PRO A 85 -12.14 2.68 -8.58
C PRO A 85 -12.57 3.43 -9.85
N MET A 86 -13.46 2.81 -10.64
CA MET A 86 -14.04 3.48 -11.81
C MET A 86 -14.85 4.70 -11.40
N ALA A 87 -14.99 5.69 -12.29
CA ALA A 87 -15.67 6.96 -12.02
C ALA A 87 -17.12 6.86 -11.51
N VAL A 88 -17.77 5.70 -11.66
CA VAL A 88 -19.10 5.40 -11.11
C VAL A 88 -19.09 5.10 -9.60
N PHE A 89 -17.91 4.91 -9.01
CA PHE A 89 -17.70 4.67 -7.58
C PHE A 89 -16.99 5.88 -6.96
N PRO A 90 -17.38 6.29 -5.73
CA PRO A 90 -16.78 7.44 -5.07
C PRO A 90 -15.31 7.14 -4.72
N ILE A 91 -14.42 8.07 -5.09
CA ILE A 91 -13.07 8.11 -4.54
C ILE A 91 -13.20 8.75 -3.15
N LEU A 92 -12.87 7.99 -2.11
CA LEU A 92 -13.11 8.41 -0.73
C LEU A 92 -12.07 9.42 -0.20
N TRP A 93 -10.96 9.65 -0.93
CA TRP A 93 -9.92 10.63 -0.56
C TRP A 93 -9.27 11.27 -1.79
N LEU A 94 -9.19 12.61 -1.83
CA LEU A 94 -8.65 13.40 -2.96
C LEU A 94 -7.14 13.66 -2.88
N GLU A 95 -6.51 13.39 -1.75
CA GLU A 95 -5.11 13.70 -1.49
C GLU A 95 -4.43 12.53 -0.77
N ILE A 96 -3.16 12.27 -1.11
CA ILE A 96 -2.20 11.32 -0.51
C ILE A 96 -2.33 9.86 -1.01
N ILE A 97 -1.37 9.37 -1.80
CA ILE A 97 -1.28 8.02 -2.39
C ILE A 97 -0.18 7.23 -1.66
N VAL A 98 -0.47 6.77 -0.42
CA VAL A 98 0.26 5.63 0.12
C VAL A 98 -0.47 4.37 -0.31
N LEU A 99 0.17 3.59 -1.19
CA LEU A 99 -0.33 2.31 -1.65
C LEU A 99 0.41 1.20 -0.90
N TRP A 100 -0.32 0.47 -0.05
CA TRP A 100 0.21 -0.73 0.58
C TRP A 100 0.07 -1.91 -0.36
N LEU A 101 1.18 -2.54 -0.72
CA LEU A 101 1.20 -3.80 -1.45
C LEU A 101 1.53 -4.93 -0.47
N ILE A 102 0.54 -5.77 -0.18
CA ILE A 102 0.73 -6.98 0.63
C ILE A 102 0.74 -8.19 -0.31
N THR A 103 1.90 -8.81 -0.47
CA THR A 103 2.05 -10.08 -1.17
C THR A 103 2.16 -11.20 -0.15
N CYS A 104 1.24 -12.16 -0.19
CA CYS A 104 1.36 -13.38 0.59
C CYS A 104 1.97 -14.47 -0.31
N GLU A 105 3.27 -14.67 -0.26
CA GLU A 105 3.89 -15.91 -0.74
C GLU A 105 3.83 -16.91 0.43
N TRP A 106 2.98 -17.93 0.29
CA TRP A 106 2.92 -19.07 1.21
C TRP A 106 3.59 -20.29 0.57
#